data_AF-A0AAI8U2F8-F1
#
_entry.id   AF-A0AAI8U2F8-F1
#
_cell.length_a   1.000
_cell.length_b   1.000
_cell.length_c   1.000
_cell.angle_alpha   90.00
_cell.angle_beta   90.00
_cell.angle_gamma   90.00
#
_symmetry.space_group_name_H-M   'P 1'
#
loop_
_entity.id
_entity.type
_entity.pdbx_description
1 polymer ?
#
loop_
_entity_poly.entity_id
_entity_poly.type
_entity_poly.pdbx_seq_one_letter_code
_entity_poly.pdbx_strand_id
1 'polypeptide(L)'
;MAHLAPLTDDRSRKTIDTAIGVLVGLRGCTPEQAFTELVRVVHQTGIGIGSISSGLVAMASGSSSADDAEVFTAWGGLIAESR
;
A
#
# COMPACT_ATOMS: atom_id res chain seq x y z
N MET A 1 -2.23 29.56 15.20
CA MET A 1 -2.68 28.19 14.89
C MET A 1 -1.94 27.73 13.64
N ALA A 2 -0.92 26.89 13.81
CA ALA A 2 -0.12 26.41 12.69
C ALA A 2 -0.91 25.38 11.88
N HIS A 3 -1.12 25.66 10.60
CA HIS A 3 -1.79 24.79 9.64
C HIS A 3 -0.81 23.69 9.18
N LEU A 4 -0.70 22.60 9.95
CA LEU A 4 0.18 21.45 9.68
C LEU A 4 -0.39 20.45 8.65
N ALA A 5 -1.51 20.77 7.99
CA ALA A 5 -2.21 19.86 7.09
C ALA A 5 -1.53 19.59 5.71
N PRO A 6 -0.77 20.50 5.07
CA PRO A 6 -0.35 20.29 3.67
C PRO A 6 0.64 19.13 3.46
N LEU A 7 1.58 18.94 4.40
CA LEU A 7 2.68 17.98 4.23
C LEU A 7 2.24 16.53 4.45
N THR A 8 1.23 16.33 5.30
CA THR A 8 0.70 14.99 5.59
C THR A 8 -0.12 14.47 4.42
N ASP A 9 -0.89 15.33 3.75
CA ASP A 9 -1.66 14.94 2.55
C ASP A 9 -0.73 14.62 1.38
N ASP A 10 0.29 15.45 1.13
CA ASP A 10 1.27 15.22 0.07
C ASP A 10 2.06 13.93 0.29
N ARG A 11 2.49 13.68 1.53
CA ARG A 11 3.15 12.42 1.91
C ARG A 11 2.22 11.22 1.75
N SER A 12 0.95 11.36 2.13
CA SER A 12 -0.04 10.27 1.97
C SER A 12 -0.26 9.93 0.50
N ARG A 13 -0.40 10.95 -0.35
CA ARG A 13 -0.56 10.80 -1.80
C ARG A 13 0.66 10.13 -2.43
N LYS A 14 1.86 10.60 -2.09
CA LYS A 14 3.10 10.01 -2.59
C LYS A 14 3.28 8.55 -2.18
N THR A 15 2.90 8.20 -0.95
CA THR A 15 2.94 6.81 -0.49
C THR A 15 1.95 5.93 -1.25
N ILE A 16 0.74 6.42 -1.50
CA ILE A 16 -0.26 5.71 -2.32
C ILE A 16 0.24 5.51 -3.75
N ASP A 17 0.79 6.55 -4.38
CA ASP A 17 1.34 6.46 -5.74
C ASP A 17 2.50 5.45 -5.83
N THR A 18 3.34 5.40 -4.78
CA THR A 18 4.43 4.42 -4.70
C THR A 18 3.88 3.00 -4.57
N ALA A 19 2.88 2.78 -3.72
CA ALA A 19 2.20 1.50 -3.57
C ALA A 19 1.55 1.03 -4.88
N ILE A 20 0.91 1.94 -5.64
CA ILE A 20 0.39 1.67 -6.98
C ILE A 20 1.51 1.21 -7.92
N GLY A 21 2.64 1.94 -7.94
CA GLY A 21 3.80 1.60 -8.76
C GLY A 21 4.38 0.21 -8.45
N VAL A 22 4.43 -0.16 -7.17
CA VAL A 22 4.83 -1.51 -6.73
C VAL A 22 3.89 -2.57 -7.31
N LEU A 23 2.57 -2.39 -7.21
CA LEU A 23 1.61 -3.36 -7.74
C LEU A 23 1.70 -3.49 -9.26
N VAL A 24 1.84 -2.38 -9.97
CA VAL A 24 2.04 -2.36 -11.42
C VAL A 24 3.30 -3.15 -11.79
N GLY A 25 4.42 -2.90 -11.10
CA GLY A 25 5.68 -3.59 -11.35
C GLY A 25 5.63 -5.11 -11.07
N LEU A 26 4.91 -5.52 -10.03
CA LEU A 26 4.81 -6.94 -9.64
C LEU A 26 3.79 -7.72 -10.48
N ARG A 27 2.67 -7.09 -10.86
CA ARG A 27 1.51 -7.76 -11.48
C ARG A 27 1.34 -7.45 -12.96
N GLY A 28 2.06 -6.47 -13.51
CA GLY A 28 1.87 -6.00 -14.88
C GLY A 28 0.48 -5.41 -15.15
N CYS A 29 -0.23 -4.96 -14.12
CA CYS A 29 -1.57 -4.38 -14.23
C CYS A 29 -1.53 -2.87 -14.52
N THR A 30 -2.67 -2.27 -14.86
CA THR A 30 -2.76 -0.81 -14.99
C THR A 30 -2.76 -0.11 -13.62
N PRO A 31 -2.41 1.19 -13.54
CA PRO A 31 -2.50 1.95 -12.28
C PRO A 31 -3.90 1.95 -11.66
N GLU A 32 -4.95 1.98 -12.49
CA GLU A 32 -6.36 1.93 -12.03
C GLU A 32 -6.71 0.57 -11.41
N GLN A 33 -6.22 -0.52 -12.01
CA GLN A 33 -6.38 -1.86 -11.44
C GLN A 33 -5.62 -1.99 -10.12
N ALA A 34 -4.41 -1.47 -10.04
CA ALA A 34 -3.62 -1.44 -8.81
C ALA A 34 -4.32 -0.65 -7.70
N PHE A 35 -4.88 0.52 -8.02
CA PHE A 35 -5.65 1.31 -7.05
C PHE A 35 -6.92 0.58 -6.60
N THR A 36 -7.61 -0.09 -7.52
CA THR A 36 -8.79 -0.90 -7.20
C THR A 36 -8.45 -2.01 -6.20
N GLU A 37 -7.29 -2.66 -6.35
CA GLU A 37 -6.84 -3.67 -5.39
C GLU A 37 -6.48 -3.07 -4.02
N LEU A 38 -5.86 -1.88 -3.97
CA LEU A 38 -5.66 -1.17 -2.69
C LEU A 38 -6.98 -0.94 -1.97
N VAL A 39 -8.00 -0.44 -2.69
CA VAL A 39 -9.33 -0.20 -2.13
C VAL A 39 -10.00 -1.51 -1.70
N ARG A 40 -9.84 -2.58 -2.47
CA ARG A 40 -10.36 -3.91 -2.10
C ARG A 40 -9.78 -4.41 -0.77
N VAL A 41 -8.46 -4.28 -0.58
CA VAL A 41 -7.80 -4.68 0.68
C VAL A 41 -8.28 -3.83 1.85
N VAL A 42 -8.46 -2.52 1.65
CA VAL A 42 -9.05 -1.62 2.66
C VAL A 42 -10.45 -2.09 3.06
N HIS A 43 -11.30 -2.48 2.10
CA HIS A 43 -12.64 -3.00 2.40
C HIS A 43 -12.62 -4.35 3.13
N GLN A 44 -11.66 -5.22 2.84
CA GLN A 44 -11.54 -6.54 3.47
C GLN A 44 -10.99 -6.48 4.89
N THR A 45 -10.04 -5.58 5.14
CA THR A 45 -9.32 -5.48 6.42
C THR A 45 -9.87 -4.40 7.34
N GLY A 46 -10.57 -3.40 6.80
CA GLY A 46 -10.98 -2.20 7.52
C GLY A 46 -9.82 -1.23 7.82
N ILE A 47 -8.59 -1.56 7.41
CA ILE A 47 -7.41 -0.72 7.62
C ILE A 47 -7.39 0.41 6.58
N GLY A 48 -7.10 1.64 7.02
CA GLY A 48 -7.04 2.79 6.14
C GLY A 48 -6.01 2.67 5.01
N ILE A 49 -6.32 3.26 3.85
CA ILE A 49 -5.50 3.17 2.63
C ILE A 49 -4.05 3.64 2.82
N GLY A 50 -3.82 4.61 3.72
CA GLY A 50 -2.47 5.09 4.05
C GLY A 50 -1.61 4.03 4.74
N SER A 51 -2.18 3.30 5.72
CA SER A 51 -1.50 2.19 6.41
C SER A 51 -1.26 1.01 5.48
N ILE A 52 -2.27 0.63 4.68
CA ILE A 52 -2.15 -0.44 3.69
C ILE A 52 -1.05 -0.11 2.65
N SER A 53 -1.02 1.12 2.15
CA SER A 53 -0.01 1.59 1.20
C SER A 53 1.39 1.63 1.82
N SER A 54 1.51 2.14 3.05
CA SER A 54 2.80 2.22 3.76
C SER A 54 3.37 0.84 4.03
N GLY A 55 2.54 -0.10 4.49
CA GLY A 55 2.94 -1.49 4.70
C GLY A 55 3.40 -2.13 3.39
N LEU A 56 2.66 -1.95 2.28
CA LEU A 56 3.07 -2.47 0.98
C LEU A 56 4.45 -1.96 0.55
N VAL A 57 4.69 -0.65 0.68
CA VAL A 57 5.97 -0.03 0.35
C VAL A 57 7.10 -0.55 1.25
N ALA A 58 6.85 -0.71 2.55
CA ALA A 58 7.84 -1.25 3.49
C ALA A 58 8.24 -2.69 3.14
N MET A 59 7.29 -3.54 2.76
CA MET A 59 7.57 -4.91 2.31
C MET A 59 8.36 -4.93 1.01
N ALA A 60 7.95 -4.14 0.01
CA ALA A 60 8.65 -4.07 -1.28
C ALA A 60 10.09 -3.52 -1.12
N SER A 61 10.30 -2.68 -0.12
CA SER A 61 11.62 -2.14 0.24
C SER A 61 12.49 -3.12 1.04
N GLY A 62 11.96 -4.28 1.44
CA GLY A 62 12.67 -5.24 2.30
C GLY A 62 12.80 -4.79 3.76
N SER A 63 12.06 -3.77 4.18
CA SER A 63 12.12 -3.14 5.52
C SER A 63 10.97 -3.58 6.43
N SER A 64 10.29 -4.68 6.11
CA SER A 64 9.14 -5.13 6.90
C SER A 64 9.57 -5.67 8.25
N SER A 65 8.95 -5.14 9.32
CA SER A 65 9.10 -5.65 10.68
C SER A 65 7.91 -6.51 11.07
N ALA A 66 8.08 -7.41 12.04
CA ALA A 66 7.04 -8.33 12.48
C ALA A 66 5.75 -7.66 13.02
N ASP A 67 5.80 -6.35 13.34
CA ASP A 67 4.63 -5.58 13.79
C ASP A 67 3.61 -5.30 12.67
N ASP A 68 3.99 -5.45 11.40
CA ASP A 68 3.09 -5.26 10.25
C ASP A 68 2.41 -6.57 9.79
N ALA A 69 2.36 -7.60 10.64
CA ALA A 69 1.97 -8.96 10.24
C ALA A 69 0.57 -9.07 9.60
N GLU A 70 -0.40 -8.27 10.04
CA GLU A 70 -1.77 -8.28 9.48
C GLU A 70 -1.82 -7.67 8.07
N VAL A 71 -1.12 -6.55 7.87
CA VAL A 71 -0.95 -5.92 6.54
C VAL A 71 -0.10 -6.82 5.64
N PHE A 72 0.90 -7.49 6.20
CA PHE A 72 1.76 -8.44 5.50
C PHE A 72 0.97 -9.67 5.04
N THR A 73 0.05 -10.17 5.84
CA THR A 73 -0.80 -11.31 5.47
C THR A 73 -1.71 -10.96 4.30
N ALA A 74 -2.31 -9.76 4.33
CA ALA A 74 -3.19 -9.28 3.26
C ALA A 74 -2.47 -9.21 1.89
N TRP A 75 -1.21 -8.80 1.88
CA TRP A 75 -0.42 -8.71 0.64
C TRP A 75 0.40 -9.95 0.32
N GLY A 76 0.75 -10.77 1.32
CA GLY A 76 1.65 -11.92 1.17
C GLY A 76 1.10 -12.97 0.22
N GLY A 77 -0.19 -13.30 0.31
CA GLY A 77 -0.86 -14.18 -0.67
C GLY A 77 -0.95 -13.54 -2.06
N LEU A 78 -1.17 -12.23 -2.10
CA LEU A 78 -1.36 -11.43 -3.30
C LEU A 78 -0.05 -11.30 -4.12
N ILE A 79 1.11 -11.26 -3.46
CA ILE A 79 2.44 -11.23 -4.09
C ILE A 79 2.92 -12.65 -4.44
N ALA A 80 2.61 -13.66 -3.62
CA ALA A 80 3.00 -15.04 -3.89
C ALA A 80 2.36 -15.62 -5.16
N GLU A 81 1.17 -15.16 -5.52
CA GLU A 81 0.47 -15.54 -6.76
C GLU A 81 1.04 -14.90 -8.04
N SER A 82 1.94 -13.90 -7.93
CA SER A 82 2.49 -13.19 -9.10
C SER A 82 3.89 -13.68 -9.54
N ARG A 83 4.41 -14.76 -8.93
CA ARG A 83 5.71 -15.36 -9.27
C ARG A 83 5.58 -16.47 -10.31
#